data_AF-A0A416HF59-F1
#
_entry.id   AF-A0A416HF59-F1
#
_cell.length_a   1.000
_cell.length_b   1.000
_cell.length_c   1.000
_cell.angle_alpha   90.00
_cell.angle_beta   90.00
_cell.angle_gamma   90.00
#
_symmetry.space_group_name_H-M   'P 1'
#
loop_
_entity.id
_entity.type
_entity.pdbx_description
1 polymer ?
#
loop_
_entity_poly.entity_id
_entity_poly.type
_entity_poly.pdbx_seq_one_letter_code
_entity_poly.pdbx_strand_id
1 'polypeptide(L)' 'MVEVRCGGCGRMLGTFEGRGEVKCPKTECGGMNVFNTSENRYLFTPKNRIEKNQQSGKERD' A
#
# COMPACT_ATOMS: atom_id res chain seq x y z
N MET A 1 -5.40 2.32 -15.84
CA MET A 1 -4.91 1.30 -14.86
C MET A 1 -3.46 1.58 -14.45
N VAL A 2 -3.12 1.48 -13.16
CA VAL A 2 -1.78 1.72 -12.57
C VAL A 2 -1.31 0.47 -11.82
N GLU A 3 -0.01 0.16 -11.89
CA GLU A 3 0.60 -0.93 -11.12
C GLU A 3 0.69 -0.55 -9.64
N VAL A 4 0.00 -1.29 -8.78
CA VAL A 4 0.03 -1.08 -7.34
C VAL A 4 0.98 -2.09 -6.71
N ARG A 5 1.94 -1.58 -5.95
CA ARG A 5 2.88 -2.38 -5.16
C ARG A 5 2.62 -2.20 -3.68
N CYS A 6 2.94 -3.23 -2.91
CA CYS A 6 2.84 -3.16 -1.46
C CYS A 6 3.85 -2.18 -0.89
N GLY A 7 3.39 -1.19 -0.12
CA GLY A 7 4.27 -0.21 0.52
C GLY A 7 5.24 -0.80 1.55
N GLY A 8 4.88 -1.93 2.16
CA GLY A 8 5.73 -2.58 3.17
C GLY A 8 6.81 -3.51 2.60
N CYS A 9 6.50 -4.29 1.57
CA CYS A 9 7.42 -5.33 1.06
C CYS A 9 7.75 -5.22 -0.44
N GLY A 10 7.22 -4.20 -1.13
CA GLY A 10 7.46 -3.97 -2.57
C GLY A 10 6.81 -4.97 -3.52
N ARG A 11 6.11 -5.99 -3.01
CA ARG A 11 5.44 -7.02 -3.82
C ARG A 11 4.37 -6.41 -4.72
N MET A 12 4.32 -6.83 -5.99
CA MET A 12 3.25 -6.45 -6.91
C MET A 12 1.91 -7.03 -6.43
N LEU A 13 0.92 -6.16 -6.26
CA LEU A 13 -0.42 -6.52 -5.80
C LEU A 13 -1.42 -6.66 -6.94
N GLY A 14 -1.16 -5.97 -8.05
CA GLY A 14 -1.95 -6.03 -9.27
C GLY A 14 -1.97 -4.68 -9.98
N THR A 15 -2.73 -4.63 -11.07
CA THR A 15 -3.03 -3.40 -11.81
C THR A 15 -4.45 -2.97 -11.48
N PHE A 16 -4.61 -1.75 -11.01
CA PHE A 16 -5.91 -1.24 -10.55
C PHE A 16 -6.27 0.08 -11.21
N GLU A 17 -7.55 0.44 -11.17
CA GLU A 17 -8.07 1.72 -11.63
C GLU A 17 -9.08 2.26 -10.63
N GLY A 18 -9.03 3.57 -10.39
CA GLY A 18 -9.86 4.24 -9.39
C GLY A 18 -9.31 4.10 -7.97
N ARG A 19 -10.22 3.97 -7.00
CA ARG A 19 -9.91 3.85 -5.57
C ARG A 19 -10.17 2.44 -5.09
N GLY A 20 -9.25 1.89 -4.32
CA GLY A 20 -9.43 0.58 -3.71
C GLY A 20 -8.47 0.31 -2.57
N GLU A 21 -8.71 -0.82 -1.92
CA GLU A 21 -7.88 -1.36 -0.86
C GLU A 21 -7.49 -2.80 -1.19
N VAL A 22 -6.23 -3.15 -0.95
CA VAL A 22 -5.70 -4.48 -1.22
C VAL A 22 -4.76 -4.90 -0.09
N LYS A 23 -5.06 -6.05 0.50
CA LYS A 23 -4.22 -6.68 1.51
C LYS A 23 -3.03 -7.36 0.83
N CYS A 24 -1.83 -7.17 1.38
CA CYS A 24 -0.66 -7.87 0.92
C CYS A 24 -0.80 -9.39 1.17
N PRO A 25 -0.69 -10.24 0.14
CA PRO A 25 -0.82 -11.68 0.28
C PRO A 25 0.39 -12.32 0.97
N LYS A 26 1.52 -11.60 1.10
CA LYS A 26 2.70 -12.11 1.80
C LYS A 26 2.39 -12.19 3.30
N THR A 27 2.31 -13.41 3.85
CA THR A 27 1.94 -13.67 5.26
C THR A 27 2.74 -12.86 6.28
N GLU A 28 4.05 -12.68 6.03
CA GLU A 28 4.95 -11.89 6.90
C GLU A 28 4.67 -10.39 6.86
N CYS A 29 4.20 -9.86 5.72
CA CYS A 29 3.85 -8.45 5.59
C CYS A 29 2.39 -8.24 6.02
N GLY A 30 1.47 -8.88 5.29
CA GLY A 30 0.02 -8.86 5.56
C GLY A 30 -0.64 -7.49 5.63
N GLY A 31 0.09 -6.41 5.34
CA GLY A 31 -0.36 -5.03 5.50
C GLY A 31 -1.39 -4.63 4.45
N MET A 32 -2.19 -3.65 4.79
CA MET A 32 -3.24 -3.09 3.96
C MET A 32 -2.67 -1.97 3.09
N ASN A 33 -2.98 -1.97 1.80
CA ASN A 33 -2.57 -0.91 0.88
C ASN A 33 -3.85 -0.25 0.36
N VAL A 34 -3.96 1.05 0.56
CA VAL A 34 -5.05 1.86 0.04
C VAL A 34 -4.49 2.72 -1.08
N PHE A 35 -5.14 2.70 -2.23
CA PHE A 35 -4.69 3.46 -3.40
C PHE A 35 -5.85 4.27 -3.98
N ASN A 36 -5.52 5.43 -4.54
CA ASN A 36 -6.38 6.19 -5.42
C ASN A 36 -5.57 6.61 -6.64
N THR A 37 -5.83 5.96 -7.78
CA THR A 37 -5.09 6.24 -9.01
C THR A 37 -5.43 7.60 -9.61
N SER A 38 -6.61 8.16 -9.33
CA SER A 38 -7.02 9.47 -9.82
C SER A 38 -6.31 10.62 -9.09
N GLU A 39 -6.01 10.43 -7.80
CA GLU A 39 -5.27 11.39 -6.98
C GLU A 39 -3.77 11.07 -6.88
N ASN A 40 -3.31 9.99 -7.54
CA ASN A 40 -1.96 9.43 -7.40
C ASN A 40 -1.54 9.19 -5.93
N ARG A 41 -2.50 8.83 -5.07
CA ARG A 41 -2.30 8.65 -3.62
C ARG A 41 -2.16 7.17 -3.27
N TYR A 42 -1.15 6.86 -2.46
CA TYR A 42 -0.87 5.51 -1.97
C TYR A 42 -0.58 5.55 -0.47
N LEU A 43 -1.33 4.77 0.29
CA LEU A 43 -1.17 4.63 1.73
C LEU A 43 -0.95 3.15 2.06
N PHE A 44 -0.06 2.91 3.02
CA PHE A 44 0.22 1.57 3.53
C PHE A 44 0.04 1.55 5.04
N THR A 45 -0.76 0.60 5.50
CA THR A 45 -0.96 0.31 6.92
C THR A 45 -0.39 -1.09 7.20
N PRO A 46 0.70 -1.21 7.99
CA PRO A 46 1.27 -2.50 8.33
C PRO A 46 0.26 -3.38 9.10
N LYS A 47 0.36 -4.71 8.93
CA LYS A 47 -0.42 -5.65 9.75
C LYS A 47 0.09 -5.49 11.19
N ASN A 48 -0.78 -5.02 12.07
CA ASN A 48 -0.48 -4.74 13.47
C ASN A 48 0.27 -5.91 14.14
N ARG A 49 1.60 -5.80 14.24
CA ARG A 49 2.35 -6.22 15.42
C ARG A 49 2.64 -4.93 16.14
N ILE A 50 2.23 -4.83 17.40
CA ILE A 50 2.54 -3.69 18.26
C ILE A 50 4.03 -3.44 18.14
N GLU A 51 4.45 -2.40 17.43
CA GLU A 51 5.63 -1.58 17.73
C GLU A 51 5.69 -0.36 16.82
N LYS A 52 6.22 0.71 17.41
CA LYS A 52 5.96 2.11 17.15
C LYS A 52 6.51 2.63 15.82
N ASN A 53 5.75 3.53 15.22
CA ASN A 53 6.21 4.76 14.57
C ASN A 53 7.10 4.61 13.30
N GLN A 54 6.54 4.91 12.12
CA GLN A 54 6.97 6.04 11.29
C GLN A 54 6.20 6.09 9.96
N GLN A 55 5.72 7.29 9.64
CA GLN A 55 5.10 7.70 8.40
C GLN A 55 6.06 7.49 7.21
N SER A 56 5.53 7.05 6.06
CA SER A 56 6.12 7.42 4.77
C SER A 56 5.06 7.43 3.68
N GLY A 57 4.15 8.40 3.76
CA GLY A 57 3.46 8.90 2.58
C GLY A 57 4.45 9.77 1.83
N LYS A 58 5.23 9.19 0.92
CA LYS A 58 6.15 9.94 0.07
C LYS A 58 5.37 10.41 -1.16
N GLU A 59 4.63 11.51 -1.00
CA GLU A 59 4.11 12.32 -2.11
C GLU A 59 5.34 12.83 -2.88
N ARG A 60 5.44 12.48 -4.16
CA ARG A 60 6.50 12.96 -5.06
C ARG A 60 5.92 14.11 -5.86
N ASP A 61 6.58 15.26 -5.73
CA ASP A 61 6.40 16.50 -6.50
C ASP A 61 6.42 16.26 -8.02
#